data_AF-A0A967MZ36-F1
#
_entry.id   AF-A0A967MZ36-F1
#
_cell.length_a   1.000
_cell.length_b   1.000
_cell.length_c   1.000
_cell.angle_alpha   90.00
_cell.angle_beta   90.00
_cell.angle_gamma   90.00
#
_symmetry.space_group_name_H-M   'P 1'
#
loop_
_entity.id
_entity.type
_entity.pdbx_description
1 polymer ?
#
loop_
_entity_poly.entity_id
_entity_poly.type
_entity_poly.pdbx_seq_one_letter_code
_entity_poly.pdbx_strand_id
1 'polypeptide(L)' 'MNKPEAGDIDITTQDKLVAVGRGIGGSENIELAEELADVLGAALAASRPVTDAGWLPKTRQVGKSGVSVKPK' A
#
# COMPACT_ATOMS: atom_id res chain seq x y z
N MET A 1 2.30 0.78 16.81
CA MET A 1 1.96 0.89 15.38
C MET A 1 2.62 2.15 14.88
N ASN A 2 3.45 2.08 13.83
CA ASN A 2 4.11 3.28 13.29
C ASN A 2 3.06 4.07 12.52
N LYS A 3 2.83 5.31 12.95
CA LYS A 3 1.95 6.25 12.28
C LYS A 3 2.67 6.78 11.03
N PRO A 4 1.99 6.95 9.89
CA PRO A 4 2.62 7.55 8.70
C PRO A 4 3.15 8.95 9.02
N GLU A 5 4.28 9.30 8.41
CA GLU A 5 4.82 10.66 8.48
C GLU A 5 3.87 11.65 7.80
N ALA A 6 4.01 12.94 8.12
CA ALA A 6 3.20 13.99 7.50
C ALA A 6 3.46 14.01 5.98
N GLY A 7 2.48 13.50 5.22
CA GLY A 7 2.56 13.35 3.76
C GLY A 7 2.32 11.93 3.24
N ASP A 8 2.32 10.91 4.11
CA ASP A 8 2.00 9.53 3.72
C ASP A 8 0.56 9.13 4.15
N ILE A 9 0.01 8.15 3.46
CA ILE A 9 -1.39 7.73 3.57
C ILE A 9 -1.55 6.74 4.73
N ASP A 10 -2.51 7.01 5.63
CA ASP A 10 -2.88 6.07 6.69
C ASP A 10 -3.90 5.03 6.19
N ILE A 11 -3.39 3.89 5.73
CA ILE A 11 -4.19 2.76 5.24
C ILE A 11 -5.12 2.11 6.28
N THR A 12 -4.95 2.40 7.59
CA THR A 12 -5.82 1.84 8.64
C THR A 12 -7.20 2.49 8.68
N THR A 13 -7.32 3.69 8.13
CA THR A 13 -8.53 4.51 8.15
C THR A 13 -9.33 4.43 6.85
N GLN A 14 -8.83 3.68 5.87
CA GLN A 14 -9.36 3.67 4.51
C GLN A 14 -10.44 2.61 4.36
N ASP A 15 -11.54 2.99 3.69
CA ASP A 15 -12.66 2.09 3.42
C ASP A 15 -12.32 1.03 2.36
N LYS A 16 -11.42 1.35 1.42
CA LYS A 16 -10.99 0.48 0.33
C LYS A 16 -9.48 0.54 0.16
N LEU A 17 -8.90 -0.60 -0.16
CA LEU A 17 -7.47 -0.73 -0.44
C LEU A 17 -7.25 -1.49 -1.75
N VAL A 18 -6.28 -1.03 -2.54
CA VAL A 18 -5.69 -1.82 -3.62
C VAL A 18 -4.35 -2.31 -3.11
N ALA A 19 -4.11 -3.62 -3.12
CA ALA A 19 -2.87 -4.19 -2.60
C ALA A 19 -2.00 -4.73 -3.75
N VAL A 20 -0.74 -4.32 -3.77
CA VAL A 20 0.24 -4.78 -4.78
C VAL A 20 1.30 -5.72 -4.19
N GLY A 21 1.67 -6.73 -4.96
CA GLY A 21 2.75 -7.66 -4.66
C GLY A 21 3.89 -7.63 -5.67
N ARG A 22 4.95 -8.41 -5.41
CA ARG A 22 6.13 -8.51 -6.30
C ARG A 22 5.77 -8.86 -7.75
N GLY A 23 4.64 -9.52 -7.97
CA GLY A 23 4.12 -9.86 -9.31
C GLY A 23 3.86 -8.65 -10.21
N ILE A 24 3.87 -7.42 -9.69
CA ILE A 24 3.77 -6.21 -10.50
C ILE A 24 5.00 -5.97 -11.41
N GLY A 25 6.09 -6.71 -11.21
CA GLY A 25 7.20 -6.78 -12.16
C GLY A 25 8.29 -5.72 -11.99
N GLY A 26 8.01 -4.60 -11.32
CA GLY A 26 9.00 -3.55 -11.07
C GLY A 26 8.40 -2.30 -10.43
N SER A 27 9.26 -1.39 -9.96
CA SER A 27 8.84 -0.11 -9.37
C SER A 27 8.18 0.82 -10.39
N GLU A 28 8.56 0.69 -11.67
CA GLU A 28 7.98 1.44 -12.79
C GLU A 28 6.48 1.17 -12.99
N ASN A 29 5.98 0.05 -12.47
CA ASN A 29 4.57 -0.32 -12.59
C ASN A 29 3.75 0.08 -11.35
N ILE A 30 4.36 0.70 -10.32
CA ILE A 30 3.63 1.17 -9.13
C ILE A 30 2.62 2.26 -9.51
N GLU A 31 2.98 3.14 -10.44
CA GLU A 31 2.10 4.21 -10.93
C GLU A 31 0.78 3.65 -11.49
N LEU A 32 0.84 2.53 -12.23
CA LEU A 32 -0.36 1.83 -12.72
C LEU A 32 -1.27 1.35 -11.58
N ALA A 33 -0.69 0.89 -10.46
CA ALA A 33 -1.45 0.48 -9.29
C ALA A 33 -2.02 1.67 -8.51
N GLU A 34 -1.32 2.81 -8.50
CA GLU A 34 -1.80 4.09 -7.93
C GLU A 34 -2.99 4.62 -8.73
N GLU A 35 -2.90 4.65 -10.06
CA GLU A 35 -4.01 5.06 -10.94
C GLU A 35 -5.26 4.19 -10.71
N LEU A 36 -5.08 2.87 -10.56
CA LEU A 36 -6.18 1.97 -10.23
C LEU A 36 -6.78 2.28 -8.86
N ALA A 37 -5.95 2.54 -7.85
CA ALA A 37 -6.40 2.95 -6.52
C ALA A 37 -7.23 4.24 -6.58
N ASP A 38 -6.78 5.23 -7.35
CA ASP A 38 -7.45 6.51 -7.51
C ASP A 38 -8.82 6.36 -8.18
N VAL A 39 -8.90 5.60 -9.28
CA VAL A 39 -10.17 5.32 -9.98
C VAL A 39 -11.16 4.61 -9.05
N LEU A 40 -10.66 3.75 -8.18
CA LEU A 40 -11.48 3.02 -7.21
C LEU A 40 -11.75 3.82 -5.93
N GLY A 41 -11.17 5.01 -5.74
CA GLY A 41 -11.23 5.76 -4.48
C GLY A 41 -10.74 4.93 -3.30
N ALA A 42 -9.60 4.27 -3.48
CA ALA A 42 -8.95 3.39 -2.53
C ALA A 42 -7.51 3.87 -2.27
N ALA A 43 -6.93 3.50 -1.13
CA ALA A 43 -5.51 3.73 -0.92
C ALA A 43 -4.67 2.55 -1.42
N LEU A 44 -3.48 2.84 -1.96
CA LEU A 44 -2.54 1.79 -2.34
C LEU A 44 -1.86 1.21 -1.09
N ALA A 45 -1.82 -0.11 -1.03
CA ALA A 45 -1.17 -0.92 0.00
C ALA A 45 -0.25 -1.95 -0.66
N ALA A 46 0.62 -2.58 0.12
CA ALA A 46 1.69 -3.41 -0.40
C ALA A 46 1.92 -4.68 0.42
N SER A 47 2.43 -5.72 -0.22
CA SER A 47 3.03 -6.86 0.47
C SER A 47 4.48 -6.55 0.88
N ARG A 48 5.01 -7.33 1.83
CA ARG A 48 6.40 -7.18 2.32
C ARG A 48 7.47 -7.14 1.22
N PRO A 49 7.44 -7.98 0.17
CA PRO A 49 8.43 -7.89 -0.91
C PRO A 49 8.51 -6.54 -1.62
N VAL A 50 7.40 -5.81 -1.71
CA VAL A 50 7.33 -4.49 -2.38
C VAL A 50 7.93 -3.41 -1.48
N THR A 51 7.61 -3.44 -0.18
CA THR A 51 8.15 -2.48 0.80
C THR A 51 9.61 -2.77 1.16
N ASP A 52 10.02 -4.03 1.23
CA ASP A 52 11.44 -4.42 1.42
C ASP A 52 12.30 -4.00 0.22
N ALA A 53 11.73 -3.94 -0.99
CA ALA A 53 12.39 -3.41 -2.19
C ALA A 53 12.39 -1.86 -2.27
N GLY A 54 11.74 -1.19 -1.32
CA GLY A 54 11.66 0.28 -1.27
C GLY A 54 10.70 0.91 -2.27
N TRP A 55 9.86 0.13 -2.93
CA TRP A 55 8.92 0.63 -3.95
C TRP A 55 7.74 1.37 -3.33
N LEU A 56 7.36 0.99 -2.10
CA LEU A 56 6.35 1.68 -1.31
C LEU A 56 6.81 1.77 0.16
N PRO A 57 6.31 2.77 0.91
CA PRO A 57 6.59 2.91 2.33
C PRO A 57 6.19 1.67 3.15
N LYS A 58 6.96 1.34 4.19
CA LYS A 58 6.63 0.22 5.10
C LYS A 58 5.30 0.41 5.83
N THR A 59 4.86 1.64 6.02
CA THR A 59 3.54 2.04 6.55
C THR A 59 2.38 1.59 5.67
N ARG A 60 2.62 1.33 4.38
CA ARG A 60 1.65 0.75 3.44
C ARG A 60 1.68 -0.78 3.39
N GLN A 61 2.55 -1.44 4.16
CA GLN A 61 2.64 -2.90 4.16
C GLN A 61 1.46 -3.53 4.90
N VAL A 62 0.74 -4.46 4.28
CA VAL A 62 -0.35 -5.23 4.91
C VAL A 62 0.10 -6.64 5.28
N GLY A 63 -0.37 -7.14 6.42
CA GLY A 63 -0.22 -8.54 6.86
C GLY A 63 0.37 -8.68 8.27
N LYS A 64 0.71 -9.91 8.66
CA LYS A 64 1.15 -10.23 10.04
C LYS A 64 2.35 -9.40 10.53
N SER A 65 3.27 -9.08 9.63
CA SER A 65 4.48 -8.26 9.91
C SER A 65 4.33 -6.80 9.50
N GLY A 66 3.18 -6.41 8.97
CA GLY A 66 2.84 -5.05 8.58
C GLY A 66 1.68 -4.52 9.40
N VAL A 67 0.86 -3.70 8.76
CA VAL A 67 -0.34 -3.10 9.31
C VAL A 67 -1.51 -4.07 9.15
N SER A 68 -2.28 -4.25 10.22
CA SER A 68 -3.56 -4.96 10.17
C SER A 68 -4.65 -3.96 9.78
N VAL A 69 -5.46 -4.30 8.78
CA VAL A 69 -6.49 -3.44 8.20
C VAL A 69 -7.81 -4.19 8.13
N LYS A 70 -8.92 -3.44 8.16
CA LYS A 70 -10.27 -3.98 8.01
C LYS A 70 -11.09 -3.04 7.11
N PRO A 71 -10.82 -3.03 5.78
CA PRO A 71 -11.63 -2.29 4.83
C PRO A 71 -13.09 -2.80 4.83
N LYS A 72 -14.01 -2.02 4.24
CA LYS A 72 -15.44 -2.34 4.17
C LYS A 72 -15.75 -3.57 3.33
#